data_AF-A0A4Q2ZX41-F1
#
_entry.id   AF-A0A4Q2ZX41-F1
#
_cell.length_a   1.000
_cell.length_b   1.000
_cell.length_c   1.000
_cell.angle_alpha   90.00
_cell.angle_beta   90.00
_cell.angle_gamma   90.00
#
_symmetry.space_group_name_H-M   'P 1'
#
loop_
_entity.id
_entity.type
_entity.pdbx_description
1 polymer ?
#
loop_
_entity_poly.entity_id
_entity_poly.type
_entity_poly.pdbx_seq_one_letter_code
_entity_poly.pdbx_strand_id
1 'polypeptide(L)'
;MKIFKLNPFKILLLAVSCLICSRLQATTYTAIASGWYTTGTIWQGSLVPSININADTVIIPAGITVKLNQDLTLTGPGLLRVNGTLSSDTAETDAILNSGSLEGTGTIDVDSIELDMMTGFDFAGTTKARKFATRGTIVNSGATFDIAEAIYARAGSFLIPAGSMNIANDVWVIFMGGMIDFSSFSNINTLGRFNARYHSRTGNLSTGTELSETSLKDIEVFVPTGASVVLNSDMTARGSFKIRAGILDLNGYSLTIGTDGYVAADNRGYISANPPSSIIVNGTNSSLNTINFTAAGNTVKNLVINMTNSFSSFSVGAELNVDDTLFLQMGRLLMNNNELIMAPGSVVSGGSSSSYVVPGQSGSLRMTLTNGIPATYMVGTTNDFAPAMIMPNNVPSTGSVGVTVHPAVYVNSTNGEQIGVNQPLVNATWYVKGPAGSNINIDLEPMWSSNMEVNGFDKQKAYVGMYIQGRWDTTNATAVTAQSTGLYSLRRNNIKGYGTFAIFDQRAKTTDAEVLVYSKQISVFPNPATSDVMISIENADLFREAQMFITNTAGIVIKRVTINSAQMVLPRNNTPAGLYFYNIYNSNGIIAQGKLHYY
;
A
#
# COMPACT_ATOMS: atom_id res chain seq x y z
N MET A 1 -62.24 -0.19 -73.96
CA MET A 1 -60.87 0.38 -73.90
C MET A 1 -60.94 1.73 -73.19
N LYS A 2 -60.78 1.76 -71.85
CA LYS A 2 -60.82 3.00 -71.05
C LYS A 2 -59.39 3.53 -70.91
N ILE A 3 -59.11 4.65 -71.56
CA ILE A 3 -57.84 5.37 -71.45
C ILE A 3 -57.84 6.11 -70.11
N PHE A 4 -57.01 5.68 -69.17
CA PHE A 4 -56.77 6.41 -67.92
C PHE A 4 -56.04 7.72 -68.23
N LYS A 5 -56.75 8.86 -68.13
CA LYS A 5 -56.13 10.19 -68.11
C LYS A 5 -55.41 10.38 -66.77
N LEU A 6 -54.10 10.14 -66.74
CA LEU A 6 -53.27 10.53 -65.60
C LEU A 6 -53.22 12.06 -65.48
N ASN A 7 -53.46 12.55 -64.27
CA ASN A 7 -53.42 13.98 -63.95
C ASN A 7 -51.98 14.50 -64.12
N PRO A 8 -51.73 15.55 -64.93
CA PRO A 8 -50.39 16.08 -65.17
C PRO A 8 -49.66 16.51 -63.89
N PHE A 9 -50.39 16.86 -62.83
CA PHE A 9 -49.80 17.20 -61.53
C PHE A 9 -49.14 15.99 -60.82
N LYS A 10 -49.65 14.77 -61.03
CA LYS A 10 -49.05 13.53 -60.48
C LYS A 10 -47.82 13.09 -61.26
N ILE A 11 -47.74 13.38 -62.56
CA ILE A 11 -46.56 13.11 -63.39
C ILE A 11 -45.44 14.08 -63.02
N LEU A 12 -45.77 15.36 -62.76
CA LEU A 12 -44.79 16.34 -62.28
C LEU A 12 -44.27 16.00 -60.87
N LEU A 13 -45.14 15.54 -59.96
CA LEU A 13 -44.71 15.11 -58.62
C LEU A 13 -43.81 13.86 -58.66
N LEU A 14 -44.09 12.91 -59.58
CA LEU A 14 -43.25 11.71 -59.79
C LEU A 14 -41.91 12.07 -60.46
N ALA A 15 -41.91 13.00 -61.41
CA ALA A 15 -40.69 13.49 -62.06
C ALA A 15 -39.81 14.31 -61.09
N VAL A 16 -40.40 15.18 -60.25
CA VAL A 16 -39.67 15.93 -59.21
C VAL A 16 -39.18 14.99 -58.09
N SER A 17 -39.95 13.95 -57.73
CA SER A 17 -39.51 12.90 -56.80
C SER A 17 -38.34 12.07 -57.36
N CYS A 18 -38.33 11.78 -58.67
CA CYS A 18 -37.21 11.11 -59.34
C CYS A 18 -35.98 12.02 -59.52
N LEU A 19 -36.15 13.34 -59.73
CA LEU A 19 -35.05 14.29 -59.91
C LEU A 19 -34.37 14.72 -58.59
N ILE A 20 -35.05 14.59 -57.45
CA ILE A 20 -34.45 14.83 -56.12
C ILE A 20 -33.75 13.57 -55.57
N CYS A 21 -33.90 12.41 -56.22
CA CYS A 21 -33.11 11.21 -55.95
C CYS A 21 -31.78 11.19 -56.73
N SER A 22 -30.99 12.27 -56.67
CA SER A 22 -29.55 12.14 -56.94
C SER A 22 -28.91 11.46 -55.72
N ARG A 23 -29.02 10.13 -55.65
CA ARG A 23 -28.12 9.36 -54.79
C ARG A 23 -26.71 9.72 -55.26
N LEU A 24 -25.92 10.34 -54.38
CA LEU A 24 -24.47 10.41 -54.53
C LEU A 24 -24.01 8.97 -54.78
N GLN A 25 -23.67 8.64 -56.03
CA GLN A 25 -23.08 7.35 -56.32
C GLN A 25 -21.70 7.33 -55.68
N ALA A 26 -21.42 6.30 -54.89
CA ALA A 26 -20.10 6.05 -54.34
C ALA A 26 -19.07 6.06 -55.47
N THR A 27 -18.08 6.96 -55.42
CA THR A 27 -16.98 6.93 -56.38
C THR A 27 -16.05 5.79 -56.00
N THR A 28 -15.66 4.96 -56.96
CA THR A 28 -14.72 3.87 -56.72
C THR A 28 -13.32 4.27 -57.17
N TYR A 29 -12.39 4.27 -56.23
CA TYR A 29 -10.97 4.54 -56.45
C TYR A 29 -10.20 3.22 -56.31
N THR A 30 -9.53 2.79 -57.39
CA THR A 30 -8.70 1.58 -57.38
C THR A 30 -7.23 1.97 -57.59
N ALA A 31 -6.36 1.55 -56.68
CA ALA A 31 -4.92 1.74 -56.85
C ALA A 31 -4.40 0.84 -57.99
N ILE A 32 -3.62 1.42 -58.90
CA ILE A 32 -3.03 0.75 -60.07
C ILE A 32 -1.50 0.65 -59.99
N ALA A 33 -0.88 1.38 -59.07
CA ALA A 33 0.55 1.36 -58.81
C ALA A 33 0.81 1.57 -57.31
N SER A 34 2.00 1.17 -56.85
CA SER A 34 2.43 1.47 -55.48
C SER A 34 2.91 2.92 -55.36
N GLY A 35 2.71 3.53 -54.20
CA GLY A 35 3.16 4.89 -53.93
C GLY A 35 2.33 5.58 -52.87
N TRP A 36 2.41 6.91 -52.84
CA TRP A 36 1.73 7.71 -51.83
C TRP A 36 0.22 7.82 -52.09
N TYR A 37 -0.58 7.72 -51.04
CA TYR A 37 -2.04 7.85 -51.10
C TYR A 37 -2.47 9.14 -51.82
N THR A 38 -1.74 10.23 -51.63
CA THR A 38 -2.00 11.55 -52.23
C THR A 38 -1.54 11.71 -53.68
N THR A 39 -0.87 10.71 -54.28
CA THR A 39 -0.36 10.81 -55.65
C THR A 39 -1.41 10.39 -56.66
N GLY A 40 -1.91 11.32 -57.48
CA GLY A 40 -2.94 11.01 -58.49
C GLY A 40 -2.57 9.84 -59.40
N THR A 41 -1.32 9.75 -59.85
CA THR A 41 -0.87 8.72 -60.81
C THR A 41 -0.94 7.29 -60.30
N ILE A 42 -1.10 7.06 -58.98
CA ILE A 42 -1.26 5.70 -58.44
C ILE A 42 -2.72 5.22 -58.48
N TRP A 43 -3.68 6.10 -58.78
CA TRP A 43 -5.11 5.81 -58.78
C TRP A 43 -5.66 5.76 -60.20
N GLN A 44 -6.59 4.83 -60.45
CA GLN A 44 -7.29 4.75 -61.72
C GLN A 44 -7.98 6.09 -62.05
N GLY A 45 -7.72 6.61 -63.25
CA GLY A 45 -8.26 7.91 -63.67
C GLY A 45 -7.50 9.13 -63.14
N SER A 46 -6.38 8.94 -62.45
CA SER A 46 -5.58 10.01 -61.83
C SER A 46 -6.32 10.85 -60.79
N LEU A 47 -7.39 10.29 -60.20
CA LEU A 47 -8.18 10.93 -59.16
C LEU A 47 -7.77 10.38 -57.80
N VAL A 48 -7.35 11.28 -56.91
CA VAL A 48 -6.94 10.94 -55.55
C VAL A 48 -8.20 10.76 -54.68
N PRO A 49 -8.39 9.63 -53.99
CA PRO A 49 -9.47 9.47 -53.03
C PRO A 49 -9.31 10.44 -51.85
N SER A 50 -10.43 10.85 -51.27
CA SER A 50 -10.44 11.64 -50.04
C SER A 50 -9.72 10.90 -48.90
N ILE A 51 -9.02 11.64 -48.03
CA ILE A 51 -8.53 11.09 -46.75
C ILE A 51 -9.67 10.83 -45.75
N ASN A 52 -10.83 11.45 -45.97
CA ASN A 52 -12.07 11.17 -45.25
C ASN A 52 -12.99 10.36 -46.17
N ILE A 53 -12.85 9.04 -46.15
CA ILE A 53 -13.69 8.12 -46.91
C ILE A 53 -15.06 8.11 -46.24
N ASN A 54 -16.07 8.73 -46.87
CA ASN A 54 -17.44 8.81 -46.29
C ASN A 54 -18.45 7.93 -47.04
N ALA A 55 -18.54 8.09 -48.36
CA ALA A 55 -19.46 7.32 -49.20
C ALA A 55 -18.73 6.61 -50.35
N ASP A 56 -17.43 6.83 -50.48
CA ASP A 56 -16.62 6.30 -51.56
C ASP A 56 -16.09 4.91 -51.24
N THR A 57 -15.70 4.19 -52.30
CA THR A 57 -15.03 2.90 -52.21
C THR A 57 -13.56 3.07 -52.59
N VAL A 58 -12.66 2.71 -51.69
CA VAL A 58 -11.21 2.71 -51.92
C VAL A 58 -10.72 1.27 -51.95
N ILE A 59 -10.08 0.85 -53.04
CA ILE A 59 -9.60 -0.52 -53.25
C ILE A 59 -8.08 -0.48 -53.45
N ILE A 60 -7.37 -1.26 -52.63
CA ILE A 60 -5.95 -1.54 -52.76
C ILE A 60 -5.78 -3.00 -53.18
N PRO A 61 -5.52 -3.29 -54.48
CA PRO A 61 -5.38 -4.66 -54.97
C PRO A 61 -4.16 -5.38 -54.40
N ALA A 62 -4.18 -6.71 -54.47
CA ALA A 62 -3.02 -7.53 -54.09
C ALA A 62 -1.76 -7.13 -54.87
N GLY A 63 -0.61 -7.12 -54.20
CA GLY A 63 0.68 -6.70 -54.78
C GLY A 63 0.91 -5.19 -54.86
N ILE A 64 -0.07 -4.36 -54.51
CA ILE A 64 0.07 -2.90 -54.46
C ILE A 64 0.27 -2.42 -53.03
N THR A 65 1.27 -1.56 -52.81
CA THR A 65 1.50 -0.86 -51.53
C THR A 65 1.11 0.62 -51.66
N VAL A 66 0.11 1.05 -50.89
CA VAL A 66 -0.27 2.45 -50.76
C VAL A 66 0.25 2.98 -49.42
N LYS A 67 1.04 4.06 -49.49
CA LYS A 67 1.64 4.72 -48.32
C LYS A 67 0.82 5.93 -47.89
N LEU A 68 0.37 5.94 -46.64
CA LEU A 68 -0.23 7.09 -45.98
C LEU A 68 0.85 8.12 -45.65
N ASN A 69 0.56 9.36 -46.02
CA ASN A 69 1.31 10.55 -45.63
C ASN A 69 0.45 11.53 -44.80
N GLN A 70 -0.75 11.10 -44.44
CA GLN A 70 -1.77 11.84 -43.69
C GLN A 70 -2.69 10.82 -43.00
N ASP A 71 -3.41 11.24 -41.98
CA ASP A 71 -4.42 10.40 -41.33
C ASP A 71 -5.54 10.02 -42.30
N LEU A 72 -5.90 8.74 -42.29
CA LEU A 72 -7.00 8.20 -43.07
C LEU A 72 -8.20 7.96 -42.15
N THR A 73 -9.33 8.57 -42.45
CA THR A 73 -10.57 8.40 -41.70
C THR A 73 -11.63 7.70 -42.55
N LEU A 74 -12.17 6.58 -42.07
CA LEU A 74 -13.33 5.90 -42.64
C LEU A 74 -14.58 6.22 -41.80
N THR A 75 -15.59 6.80 -42.45
CA THR A 75 -16.86 7.21 -41.85
C THR A 75 -18.02 6.89 -42.79
N GLY A 76 -19.26 7.01 -42.31
CA GLY A 76 -20.44 6.88 -43.16
C GLY A 76 -20.58 5.48 -43.77
N PRO A 77 -21.19 5.34 -44.94
CA PRO A 77 -21.30 4.06 -45.66
C PRO A 77 -20.07 3.71 -46.52
N GLY A 78 -18.93 4.38 -46.35
CA GLY A 78 -17.73 4.17 -47.17
C GLY A 78 -17.13 2.77 -47.03
N LEU A 79 -16.40 2.34 -48.07
CA LEU A 79 -15.73 1.04 -48.10
C LEU A 79 -14.22 1.23 -48.29
N LEU A 80 -13.42 0.65 -47.41
CA LEU A 80 -11.98 0.48 -47.57
C LEU A 80 -11.67 -1.01 -47.74
N ARG A 81 -11.23 -1.42 -48.94
CA ARG A 81 -10.82 -2.79 -49.24
C ARG A 81 -9.32 -2.89 -49.43
N VAL A 82 -8.64 -3.63 -48.55
CA VAL A 82 -7.18 -3.80 -48.56
C VAL A 82 -6.81 -5.25 -48.84
N ASN A 83 -6.51 -5.56 -50.10
CA ASN A 83 -5.98 -6.87 -50.52
C ASN A 83 -4.45 -6.83 -50.71
N GLY A 84 -3.87 -5.65 -50.93
CA GLY A 84 -2.43 -5.41 -50.97
C GLY A 84 -1.92 -4.94 -49.61
N THR A 85 -1.20 -3.82 -49.59
CA THR A 85 -0.66 -3.22 -48.37
C THR A 85 -1.08 -1.76 -48.27
N LEU A 86 -1.67 -1.37 -47.15
CA LEU A 86 -1.82 0.01 -46.72
C LEU A 86 -0.79 0.26 -45.63
N SER A 87 0.23 1.08 -45.86
CA SER A 87 1.27 1.34 -44.87
C SER A 87 1.36 2.82 -44.48
N SER A 88 1.91 3.15 -43.32
CA SER A 88 2.40 4.49 -43.02
C SER A 88 3.80 4.69 -43.60
N ASP A 89 4.15 5.93 -43.96
CA ASP A 89 5.55 6.29 -44.27
C ASP A 89 6.27 6.93 -43.07
N THR A 90 5.49 7.52 -42.16
CA THR A 90 6.01 8.15 -40.94
C THR A 90 5.39 7.52 -39.71
N ALA A 91 6.06 7.67 -38.58
CA ALA A 91 5.63 7.17 -37.27
C ALA A 91 4.46 7.97 -36.66
N GLU A 92 3.62 8.62 -37.47
CA GLU A 92 2.59 9.56 -37.02
C GLU A 92 1.31 9.57 -37.87
N THR A 93 1.14 8.67 -38.85
CA THR A 93 -0.11 8.61 -39.62
C THR A 93 -1.04 7.53 -39.07
N ASP A 94 -2.27 7.93 -38.76
CA ASP A 94 -3.28 7.10 -38.15
C ASP A 94 -4.32 6.59 -39.16
N ALA A 95 -4.84 5.39 -38.93
CA ALA A 95 -6.04 4.88 -39.58
C ALA A 95 -7.21 4.89 -38.59
N ILE A 96 -8.17 5.80 -38.78
CA ILE A 96 -9.32 6.02 -37.89
C ILE A 96 -10.57 5.46 -38.54
N LEU A 97 -11.09 4.36 -38.03
CA LEU A 97 -12.21 3.63 -38.62
C LEU A 97 -13.47 3.77 -37.74
N ASN A 98 -14.23 4.83 -38.00
CA ASN A 98 -15.39 5.22 -37.19
C ASN A 98 -16.68 4.50 -37.57
N SER A 99 -16.90 4.27 -38.87
CA SER A 99 -18.07 3.58 -39.44
C SER A 99 -17.75 3.19 -40.88
N GLY A 100 -18.63 2.43 -41.53
CA GLY A 100 -18.43 1.94 -42.90
C GLY A 100 -18.03 0.47 -42.93
N SER A 101 -17.38 0.05 -44.00
CA SER A 101 -16.90 -1.31 -44.19
C SER A 101 -15.39 -1.36 -44.40
N LEU A 102 -14.71 -2.20 -43.64
CA LEU A 102 -13.32 -2.58 -43.85
C LEU A 102 -13.29 -4.05 -44.30
N GLU A 103 -12.72 -4.31 -45.47
CA GLU A 103 -12.66 -5.65 -46.08
C GLU A 103 -11.26 -5.97 -46.62
N GLY A 104 -11.00 -7.25 -46.86
CA GLY A 104 -9.82 -7.72 -47.58
C GLY A 104 -8.94 -8.67 -46.77
N THR A 105 -7.86 -9.12 -47.40
CA THR A 105 -6.93 -10.14 -46.83
C THR A 105 -5.47 -9.67 -46.82
N GLY A 106 -5.24 -8.39 -47.08
CA GLY A 106 -3.91 -7.80 -47.22
C GLY A 106 -3.26 -7.46 -45.87
N THR A 107 -2.42 -6.42 -45.89
CA THR A 107 -1.75 -5.89 -44.70
C THR A 107 -2.10 -4.42 -44.51
N ILE A 108 -2.44 -4.05 -43.28
CA ILE A 108 -2.49 -2.66 -42.82
C ILE A 108 -1.30 -2.50 -41.87
N ASP A 109 -0.35 -1.62 -42.16
CA ASP A 109 0.89 -1.43 -41.40
C ASP A 109 1.09 0.07 -41.10
N VAL A 110 0.45 0.57 -40.04
CA VAL A 110 0.31 2.01 -39.73
C VAL A 110 0.91 2.34 -38.36
N ASP A 111 1.08 3.62 -38.01
CA ASP A 111 1.55 3.96 -36.65
C ASP A 111 0.48 3.64 -35.61
N SER A 112 -0.73 4.19 -35.80
CA SER A 112 -1.88 3.88 -34.97
C SER A 112 -3.10 3.47 -35.78
N ILE A 113 -3.92 2.61 -35.20
CA ILE A 113 -5.26 2.31 -35.70
C ILE A 113 -6.30 2.51 -34.59
N GLU A 114 -7.41 3.17 -34.92
CA GLU A 114 -8.57 3.34 -34.04
C GLU A 114 -9.80 2.67 -34.65
N LEU A 115 -10.42 1.76 -33.90
CA LEU A 115 -11.64 1.07 -34.27
C LEU A 115 -12.82 1.57 -33.42
N ASP A 116 -13.72 2.34 -34.03
CA ASP A 116 -15.01 2.76 -33.43
C ASP A 116 -16.21 2.20 -34.25
N MET A 117 -15.94 1.32 -35.22
CA MET A 117 -17.01 0.65 -35.97
C MET A 117 -17.64 -0.50 -35.17
N MET A 118 -18.97 -0.51 -35.09
CA MET A 118 -19.74 -1.60 -34.48
C MET A 118 -20.10 -2.71 -35.47
N THR A 119 -20.12 -2.40 -36.78
CA THR A 119 -20.42 -3.32 -37.88
C THR A 119 -19.52 -3.02 -39.07
N GLY A 120 -19.42 -3.95 -40.01
CA GLY A 120 -18.67 -3.74 -41.26
C GLY A 120 -17.18 -4.06 -41.15
N PHE A 121 -16.74 -4.68 -40.06
CA PHE A 121 -15.39 -5.22 -39.95
C PHE A 121 -15.35 -6.65 -40.51
N ASP A 122 -15.02 -6.79 -41.80
CA ASP A 122 -14.92 -8.07 -42.52
C ASP A 122 -13.49 -8.34 -43.05
N PHE A 123 -12.50 -7.58 -42.55
CA PHE A 123 -11.10 -7.73 -42.92
C PHE A 123 -10.48 -8.97 -42.27
N ALA A 124 -9.89 -9.86 -43.06
CA ALA A 124 -9.26 -11.11 -42.60
C ALA A 124 -7.73 -11.11 -42.81
N GLY A 125 -7.13 -9.93 -43.00
CA GLY A 125 -5.68 -9.76 -43.16
C GLY A 125 -4.95 -9.49 -41.84
N THR A 126 -3.74 -8.94 -41.97
CA THR A 126 -2.90 -8.55 -40.82
C THR A 126 -2.90 -7.04 -40.64
N THR A 127 -3.15 -6.60 -39.41
CA THR A 127 -3.02 -5.21 -38.98
C THR A 127 -1.83 -5.09 -38.05
N LYS A 128 -0.80 -4.34 -38.45
CA LYS A 128 0.35 -3.98 -37.63
C LYS A 128 0.20 -2.53 -37.21
N ALA A 129 0.32 -2.28 -35.92
CA ALA A 129 0.30 -0.93 -35.38
C ALA A 129 1.18 -0.83 -34.14
N ARG A 130 1.75 0.36 -33.91
CA ARG A 130 2.34 0.66 -32.61
C ARG A 130 1.26 0.88 -31.58
N LYS A 131 0.21 1.62 -31.94
CA LYS A 131 -0.91 1.91 -31.06
C LYS A 131 -2.22 1.39 -31.63
N PHE A 132 -3.02 0.78 -30.77
CA PHE A 132 -4.35 0.30 -31.11
C PHE A 132 -5.37 0.92 -30.17
N ALA A 133 -6.42 1.52 -30.69
CA ALA A 133 -7.52 2.06 -29.89
C ALA A 133 -8.84 1.42 -30.31
N THR A 134 -9.74 1.21 -29.35
CA THR A 134 -11.05 0.63 -29.59
C THR A 134 -12.13 1.23 -28.70
N ARG A 135 -13.35 1.28 -29.23
CA ARG A 135 -14.58 1.72 -28.55
C ARG A 135 -15.70 0.68 -28.57
N GLY A 136 -15.34 -0.60 -28.70
CA GLY A 136 -16.28 -1.71 -28.58
C GLY A 136 -16.54 -2.48 -29.89
N THR A 137 -15.52 -2.56 -30.76
CA THR A 137 -15.62 -3.27 -32.04
C THR A 137 -15.64 -4.79 -31.84
N ILE A 138 -16.45 -5.49 -32.63
CA ILE A 138 -16.46 -6.94 -32.73
C ILE A 138 -15.81 -7.34 -34.06
N VAL A 139 -14.76 -8.15 -34.00
CA VAL A 139 -14.03 -8.66 -35.16
C VAL A 139 -14.39 -10.13 -35.37
N ASN A 140 -15.40 -10.38 -36.21
CA ASN A 140 -15.88 -11.73 -36.53
C ASN A 140 -15.10 -12.40 -37.67
N SER A 141 -14.11 -11.71 -38.22
CA SER A 141 -13.22 -12.18 -39.29
C SER A 141 -11.94 -12.79 -38.73
N GLY A 142 -11.20 -13.51 -39.58
CA GLY A 142 -9.88 -14.09 -39.27
C GLY A 142 -8.74 -13.08 -39.17
N ALA A 143 -9.01 -11.84 -38.75
CA ALA A 143 -8.01 -10.78 -38.67
C ALA A 143 -6.89 -11.13 -37.67
N THR A 144 -5.69 -10.64 -37.92
CA THR A 144 -4.57 -10.68 -36.97
C THR A 144 -4.13 -9.27 -36.62
N PHE A 145 -4.02 -8.94 -35.33
CA PHE A 145 -3.51 -7.65 -34.85
C PHE A 145 -2.14 -7.80 -34.21
N ASP A 146 -1.11 -7.16 -34.75
CA ASP A 146 0.24 -7.10 -34.20
C ASP A 146 0.48 -5.73 -33.54
N ILE A 147 0.43 -5.67 -32.21
CA ILE A 147 0.54 -4.40 -31.47
C ILE A 147 1.88 -4.29 -30.74
N ALA A 148 2.61 -3.21 -31.01
CA ALA A 148 4.00 -3.05 -30.57
C ALA A 148 4.20 -2.14 -29.35
N GLU A 149 3.28 -1.21 -29.03
CA GLU A 149 3.51 -0.21 -27.97
C GLU A 149 2.35 -0.08 -26.97
N ALA A 150 1.13 0.20 -27.43
CA ALA A 150 0.00 0.45 -26.53
C ALA A 150 -1.36 0.05 -27.11
N ILE A 151 -2.25 -0.37 -26.22
CA ILE A 151 -3.65 -0.67 -26.51
C ILE A 151 -4.53 0.22 -25.65
N TYR A 152 -5.52 0.89 -26.23
CA TYR A 152 -6.45 1.79 -25.54
C TYR A 152 -7.89 1.26 -25.64
N ALA A 153 -8.43 0.75 -24.54
CA ALA A 153 -9.82 0.34 -24.43
C ALA A 153 -10.66 1.53 -23.92
N ARG A 154 -11.15 2.36 -24.84
CA ARG A 154 -11.78 3.65 -24.52
C ARG A 154 -13.23 3.50 -24.05
N ALA A 155 -13.99 2.60 -24.67
CA ALA A 155 -15.39 2.33 -24.36
C ALA A 155 -15.78 0.94 -24.91
N GLY A 156 -16.95 0.44 -24.49
CA GLY A 156 -17.50 -0.83 -24.99
C GLY A 156 -16.61 -2.04 -24.69
N SER A 157 -16.93 -3.17 -25.33
CA SER A 157 -16.12 -4.39 -25.24
C SER A 157 -15.53 -4.70 -26.60
N PHE A 158 -14.21 -4.85 -26.68
CA PHE A 158 -13.55 -5.32 -27.89
C PHE A 158 -13.44 -6.84 -27.88
N LEU A 159 -13.92 -7.48 -28.96
CA LEU A 159 -13.97 -8.94 -29.10
C LEU A 159 -13.37 -9.38 -30.44
N ILE A 160 -12.64 -10.51 -30.45
CA ILE A 160 -12.09 -11.11 -31.67
C ILE A 160 -12.38 -12.63 -31.71
N PRO A 161 -13.66 -13.05 -31.81
CA PRO A 161 -14.04 -14.47 -31.75
C PRO A 161 -13.38 -15.37 -32.80
N ALA A 162 -13.05 -14.84 -33.99
CA ALA A 162 -12.51 -15.62 -35.10
C ALA A 162 -11.06 -15.27 -35.50
N GLY A 163 -10.47 -14.26 -34.85
CA GLY A 163 -9.14 -13.72 -35.19
C GLY A 163 -8.13 -13.88 -34.05
N SER A 164 -6.98 -13.24 -34.20
CA SER A 164 -5.89 -13.30 -33.22
C SER A 164 -5.31 -11.93 -32.90
N MET A 165 -4.69 -11.82 -31.73
CA MET A 165 -3.94 -10.64 -31.33
C MET A 165 -2.56 -11.05 -30.82
N ASN A 166 -1.53 -10.48 -31.43
CA ASN A 166 -0.15 -10.59 -31.04
C ASN A 166 0.26 -9.32 -30.28
N ILE A 167 0.60 -9.47 -29.00
CA ILE A 167 0.98 -8.35 -28.13
C ILE A 167 2.48 -8.45 -27.87
N ALA A 168 3.23 -7.41 -28.25
CA ALA A 168 4.66 -7.34 -27.98
C ALA A 168 4.94 -7.27 -26.47
N ASN A 169 6.19 -7.57 -26.10
CA ASN A 169 6.61 -7.49 -24.70
C ASN A 169 6.54 -6.03 -24.18
N ASP A 170 6.14 -5.88 -22.91
CA ASP A 170 6.01 -4.60 -22.19
C ASP A 170 4.97 -3.61 -22.77
N VAL A 171 4.09 -4.06 -23.67
CA VAL A 171 2.95 -3.28 -24.15
C VAL A 171 2.01 -2.92 -23.01
N TRP A 172 1.53 -1.66 -23.00
CA TRP A 172 0.52 -1.19 -22.05
C TRP A 172 -0.89 -1.34 -22.62
N VAL A 173 -1.72 -2.13 -21.94
CA VAL A 173 -3.17 -2.15 -22.13
C VAL A 173 -3.81 -1.16 -21.17
N ILE A 174 -4.41 -0.11 -21.71
CA ILE A 174 -4.94 1.04 -20.98
C ILE A 174 -6.45 1.03 -21.04
N PHE A 175 -7.08 0.69 -19.90
CA PHE A 175 -8.53 0.65 -19.73
C PHE A 175 -9.04 2.02 -19.31
N MET A 176 -9.84 2.66 -20.18
CA MET A 176 -10.37 4.02 -19.99
C MET A 176 -11.89 4.09 -19.91
N GLY A 177 -12.53 2.95 -19.62
CA GLY A 177 -13.98 2.78 -19.64
C GLY A 177 -14.45 1.68 -20.60
N GLY A 178 -13.57 1.22 -21.50
CA GLY A 178 -13.78 0.01 -22.29
C GLY A 178 -13.12 -1.22 -21.67
N MET A 179 -13.45 -2.38 -22.23
CA MET A 179 -12.89 -3.69 -21.88
C MET A 179 -12.32 -4.38 -23.13
N ILE A 180 -11.36 -5.26 -22.90
CA ILE A 180 -10.88 -6.21 -23.90
C ILE A 180 -11.19 -7.59 -23.35
N ASP A 181 -11.98 -8.36 -24.08
CA ASP A 181 -12.27 -9.71 -23.66
C ASP A 181 -11.23 -10.68 -24.22
N PHE A 182 -10.15 -10.88 -23.48
CA PHE A 182 -9.09 -11.82 -23.82
C PHE A 182 -9.63 -13.26 -23.97
N SER A 183 -10.67 -13.63 -23.20
CA SER A 183 -11.29 -14.95 -23.31
C SER A 183 -12.03 -15.18 -24.63
N SER A 184 -12.37 -14.11 -25.36
CA SER A 184 -13.02 -14.20 -26.67
C SER A 184 -12.05 -14.48 -27.80
N PHE A 185 -10.73 -14.38 -27.59
CA PHE A 185 -9.77 -14.48 -28.67
C PHE A 185 -9.53 -15.93 -29.05
N SER A 186 -9.51 -16.24 -30.35
CA SER A 186 -9.19 -17.60 -30.80
C SER A 186 -7.75 -17.98 -30.46
N ASN A 187 -6.84 -16.99 -30.52
CA ASN A 187 -5.45 -17.10 -30.10
C ASN A 187 -4.96 -15.72 -29.58
N ILE A 188 -4.31 -15.73 -28.42
CA ILE A 188 -3.55 -14.60 -27.89
C ILE A 188 -2.09 -15.00 -27.90
N ASN A 189 -1.29 -14.38 -28.75
CA ASN A 189 0.15 -14.58 -28.72
C ASN A 189 0.78 -13.40 -28.00
N THR A 190 1.04 -13.58 -26.71
CA THR A 190 1.86 -12.62 -25.99
C THR A 190 3.31 -12.99 -26.26
N LEU A 191 4.00 -12.20 -27.11
CA LEU A 191 5.42 -12.42 -27.43
C LEU A 191 6.33 -12.19 -26.20
N GLY A 192 5.75 -11.69 -25.11
CA GLY A 192 6.32 -11.52 -23.77
C GLY A 192 5.22 -11.20 -22.75
N ARG A 193 5.57 -10.58 -21.62
CA ARG A 193 4.57 -10.15 -20.64
C ARG A 193 4.03 -8.76 -21.02
N PHE A 194 2.76 -8.48 -20.74
CA PHE A 194 2.15 -7.15 -20.95
C PHE A 194 1.78 -6.48 -19.62
N ASN A 195 1.48 -5.19 -19.70
CA ASN A 195 1.18 -4.34 -18.55
C ASN A 195 -0.26 -3.84 -18.61
N ALA A 196 -0.94 -3.72 -17.47
CA ALA A 196 -2.30 -3.20 -17.38
C ALA A 196 -2.32 -1.85 -16.65
N ARG A 197 -2.96 -0.84 -17.27
CA ARG A 197 -3.26 0.44 -16.63
C ARG A 197 -4.76 0.69 -16.63
N TYR A 198 -5.32 0.91 -15.46
CA TYR A 198 -6.68 1.42 -15.31
C TYR A 198 -6.62 2.94 -15.18
N HIS A 199 -7.07 3.67 -16.20
CA HIS A 199 -7.00 5.12 -16.26
C HIS A 199 -8.38 5.71 -16.49
N SER A 200 -8.93 6.41 -15.50
CA SER A 200 -10.17 7.16 -15.67
C SER A 200 -9.99 8.62 -15.28
N ARG A 201 -10.74 9.50 -15.94
CA ARG A 201 -10.84 10.92 -15.57
C ARG A 201 -12.15 11.25 -14.86
N THR A 202 -13.14 10.36 -14.94
CA THR A 202 -14.54 10.69 -14.64
C THR A 202 -15.17 9.80 -13.57
N GLY A 203 -14.57 8.67 -13.22
CA GLY A 203 -15.15 7.79 -12.20
C GLY A 203 -14.52 6.41 -12.12
N ASN A 204 -15.32 5.48 -11.59
CA ASN A 204 -14.89 4.11 -11.29
C ASN A 204 -14.68 3.28 -12.56
N LEU A 205 -13.85 2.26 -12.44
CA LEU A 205 -13.64 1.22 -13.46
C LEU A 205 -13.79 -0.16 -12.80
N SER A 206 -13.94 -1.19 -13.63
CA SER A 206 -13.84 -2.59 -13.22
C SER A 206 -12.73 -3.27 -14.01
N THR A 207 -12.09 -4.26 -13.41
CA THR A 207 -11.19 -5.17 -14.12
C THR A 207 -11.99 -6.14 -15.01
N GLY A 208 -11.33 -6.70 -16.02
CA GLY A 208 -11.87 -7.65 -16.99
C GLY A 208 -11.15 -9.00 -16.95
N THR A 209 -11.15 -9.70 -18.08
CA THR A 209 -10.52 -11.03 -18.21
C THR A 209 -8.99 -10.97 -18.29
N GLU A 210 -8.40 -9.78 -18.40
CA GLU A 210 -6.94 -9.59 -18.40
C GLU A 210 -6.24 -10.10 -17.13
N LEU A 211 -6.96 -10.18 -16.01
CA LEU A 211 -6.38 -10.64 -14.73
C LEU A 211 -6.09 -12.15 -14.72
N SER A 212 -6.82 -12.93 -15.52
CA SER A 212 -6.55 -14.36 -15.68
C SER A 212 -5.34 -14.66 -16.56
N GLU A 213 -4.77 -13.66 -17.23
CA GLU A 213 -3.64 -13.85 -18.12
C GLU A 213 -2.35 -14.08 -17.34
N THR A 214 -1.69 -15.21 -17.63
CA THR A 214 -0.39 -15.55 -17.04
C THR A 214 0.72 -14.58 -17.48
N SER A 215 0.51 -13.88 -18.59
CA SER A 215 1.42 -12.88 -19.14
C SER A 215 1.24 -11.48 -18.57
N LEU A 216 0.28 -11.23 -17.66
CA LEU A 216 0.19 -9.93 -16.97
C LEU A 216 1.39 -9.74 -16.02
N LYS A 217 2.09 -8.60 -16.16
CA LYS A 217 3.29 -8.23 -15.41
C LYS A 217 3.05 -7.02 -14.50
N ASP A 218 3.06 -5.81 -15.06
CA ASP A 218 2.91 -4.58 -14.29
C ASP A 218 1.44 -4.18 -14.22
N ILE A 219 1.04 -3.60 -13.07
CA ILE A 219 -0.31 -3.12 -12.82
C ILE A 219 -0.24 -1.69 -12.29
N GLU A 220 -0.92 -0.78 -12.99
CA GLU A 220 -1.07 0.61 -12.56
C GLU A 220 -2.55 1.01 -12.44
N VAL A 221 -2.93 1.52 -11.27
CA VAL A 221 -4.22 2.16 -11.03
C VAL A 221 -4.04 3.67 -11.01
N PHE A 222 -4.78 4.36 -11.87
CA PHE A 222 -4.78 5.82 -11.96
C PHE A 222 -6.19 6.35 -12.25
N VAL A 223 -7.02 6.37 -11.21
CA VAL A 223 -8.36 6.95 -11.23
C VAL A 223 -8.41 8.18 -10.31
N PRO A 224 -9.43 9.06 -10.42
CA PRO A 224 -9.52 10.25 -9.57
C PRO A 224 -9.57 9.88 -8.08
N THR A 225 -9.16 10.81 -7.20
CA THR A 225 -9.26 10.61 -5.75
C THR A 225 -10.70 10.31 -5.34
N GLY A 226 -10.91 9.23 -4.59
CA GLY A 226 -12.24 8.75 -4.19
C GLY A 226 -12.92 7.81 -5.18
N ALA A 227 -12.45 7.73 -6.42
CA ALA A 227 -12.88 6.70 -7.37
C ALA A 227 -12.13 5.39 -7.15
N SER A 228 -12.72 4.28 -7.60
CA SER A 228 -12.16 2.95 -7.47
C SER A 228 -11.99 2.21 -8.79
N VAL A 229 -11.02 1.31 -8.82
CA VAL A 229 -10.97 0.17 -9.74
C VAL A 229 -11.42 -1.06 -8.95
N VAL A 230 -12.49 -1.71 -9.38
CA VAL A 230 -13.09 -2.86 -8.68
C VAL A 230 -12.61 -4.16 -9.32
N LEU A 231 -12.06 -5.06 -8.50
CA LEU A 231 -11.66 -6.39 -8.96
C LEU A 231 -12.88 -7.27 -9.28
N ASN A 232 -12.76 -8.06 -10.34
CA ASN A 232 -13.73 -9.08 -10.76
C ASN A 232 -13.18 -10.52 -10.62
N SER A 233 -11.90 -10.65 -10.25
CA SER A 233 -11.17 -11.91 -10.10
C SER A 233 -9.88 -11.64 -9.31
N ASP A 234 -9.21 -12.71 -8.89
CA ASP A 234 -7.92 -12.61 -8.21
C ASP A 234 -6.86 -11.96 -9.12
N MET A 235 -6.05 -11.09 -8.54
CA MET A 235 -5.02 -10.33 -9.26
C MET A 235 -3.63 -10.78 -8.80
N THR A 236 -2.73 -11.02 -9.76
CA THR A 236 -1.29 -11.25 -9.47
C THR A 236 -0.44 -10.21 -10.18
N ALA A 237 0.24 -9.34 -9.42
CA ALA A 237 1.25 -8.44 -9.94
C ALA A 237 2.60 -9.16 -9.98
N ARG A 238 3.11 -9.46 -11.19
CA ARG A 238 4.41 -10.13 -11.38
C ARG A 238 5.55 -9.14 -11.59
N GLY A 239 5.27 -7.86 -11.76
CA GLY A 239 6.27 -6.80 -11.79
C GLY A 239 5.88 -5.68 -10.84
N SER A 240 5.91 -4.45 -11.34
CA SER A 240 5.51 -3.27 -10.60
C SER A 240 4.01 -3.27 -10.31
N PHE A 241 3.63 -3.24 -9.03
CA PHE A 241 2.30 -2.88 -8.55
C PHE A 241 2.29 -1.43 -8.08
N LYS A 242 1.36 -0.63 -8.62
CA LYS A 242 1.29 0.80 -8.33
C LYS A 242 -0.15 1.33 -8.35
N ILE A 243 -0.51 2.07 -7.31
CA ILE A 243 -1.69 2.94 -7.30
C ILE A 243 -1.22 4.38 -7.28
N ARG A 244 -1.26 5.05 -8.43
CA ARG A 244 -0.82 6.44 -8.59
C ARG A 244 -1.80 7.42 -7.94
N ALA A 245 -3.10 7.13 -8.03
CA ALA A 245 -4.20 7.83 -7.38
C ALA A 245 -5.45 6.92 -7.33
N GLY A 246 -6.37 7.23 -6.42
CA GLY A 246 -7.62 6.49 -6.26
C GLY A 246 -7.51 5.26 -5.36
N ILE A 247 -8.45 4.33 -5.55
CA ILE A 247 -8.63 3.13 -4.73
C ILE A 247 -8.59 1.88 -5.63
N LEU A 248 -7.87 0.84 -5.22
CA LEU A 248 -8.08 -0.52 -5.72
C LEU A 248 -9.03 -1.24 -4.74
N ASP A 249 -10.25 -1.52 -5.17
CA ASP A 249 -11.23 -2.27 -4.39
C ASP A 249 -11.12 -3.76 -4.71
N LEU A 250 -10.74 -4.55 -3.72
CA LEU A 250 -10.51 -5.99 -3.90
C LEU A 250 -11.81 -6.77 -4.07
N ASN A 251 -12.96 -6.22 -3.64
CA ASN A 251 -14.28 -6.79 -3.92
C ASN A 251 -14.42 -8.30 -3.61
N GLY A 252 -13.71 -8.80 -2.59
CA GLY A 252 -13.74 -10.21 -2.18
C GLY A 252 -12.68 -11.09 -2.84
N TYR A 253 -11.86 -10.53 -3.72
CA TYR A 253 -10.78 -11.22 -4.42
C TYR A 253 -9.43 -10.98 -3.75
N SER A 254 -8.43 -11.76 -4.16
CA SER A 254 -7.09 -11.71 -3.61
C SER A 254 -6.15 -10.84 -4.45
N LEU A 255 -5.29 -10.08 -3.79
CA LEU A 255 -4.13 -9.46 -4.41
C LEU A 255 -2.87 -10.24 -4.05
N THR A 256 -2.17 -10.73 -5.06
CA THR A 256 -0.86 -11.37 -4.92
C THR A 256 0.23 -10.48 -5.49
N ILE A 257 1.21 -10.11 -4.65
CA ILE A 257 2.51 -9.63 -5.13
C ILE A 257 3.36 -10.87 -5.42
N GLY A 258 3.57 -11.16 -6.71
CA GLY A 258 4.26 -12.34 -7.18
C GLY A 258 5.75 -12.36 -6.82
N THR A 259 6.45 -13.43 -7.18
CA THR A 259 7.88 -13.62 -6.89
C THR A 259 8.75 -12.50 -7.45
N ASP A 260 8.51 -12.12 -8.70
CA ASP A 260 9.21 -11.02 -9.38
C ASP A 260 8.55 -9.65 -9.07
N GLY A 261 7.44 -9.67 -8.31
CA GLY A 261 6.60 -8.51 -8.05
C GLY A 261 7.18 -7.57 -7.00
N TYR A 262 6.86 -6.28 -7.12
CA TYR A 262 7.17 -5.28 -6.12
C TYR A 262 6.16 -4.15 -6.06
N VAL A 263 6.09 -3.46 -4.93
CA VAL A 263 5.29 -2.24 -4.76
C VAL A 263 6.15 -1.05 -5.17
N ALA A 264 5.69 -0.23 -6.12
CA ALA A 264 6.44 0.94 -6.59
C ALA A 264 6.64 2.00 -5.50
N ALA A 265 7.78 2.71 -5.54
CA ALA A 265 8.13 3.71 -4.53
C ALA A 265 7.22 4.94 -4.52
N ASP A 266 6.60 5.26 -5.65
CA ASP A 266 5.64 6.36 -5.79
C ASP A 266 4.18 5.89 -5.72
N ASN A 267 3.93 4.76 -5.06
CA ASN A 267 2.59 4.31 -4.68
C ASN A 267 1.95 5.31 -3.69
N ARG A 268 0.81 5.91 -4.08
CA ARG A 268 0.14 6.98 -3.32
C ARG A 268 -1.33 6.73 -3.03
N GLY A 269 -1.93 5.74 -3.69
CA GLY A 269 -3.34 5.40 -3.48
C GLY A 269 -3.56 4.38 -2.36
N TYR A 270 -4.79 3.86 -2.33
CA TYR A 270 -5.28 3.00 -1.27
C TYR A 270 -5.82 1.68 -1.81
N ILE A 271 -5.77 0.65 -1.00
CA ILE A 271 -6.53 -0.59 -1.18
C ILE A 271 -7.79 -0.53 -0.32
N SER A 272 -8.91 -0.98 -0.85
CA SER A 272 -10.12 -1.28 -0.09
C SER A 272 -10.34 -2.78 -0.11
N ALA A 273 -10.02 -3.46 0.98
CA ALA A 273 -10.24 -4.89 1.17
C ALA A 273 -11.52 -5.13 1.98
N ASN A 274 -12.02 -6.37 1.92
CA ASN A 274 -13.16 -6.83 2.71
C ASN A 274 -12.88 -8.26 3.23
N PRO A 275 -13.68 -8.80 4.17
CA PRO A 275 -13.37 -10.07 4.84
C PRO A 275 -13.13 -11.27 3.93
N PRO A 276 -13.71 -11.39 2.71
CA PRO A 276 -13.32 -12.46 1.77
C PRO A 276 -11.97 -12.24 1.05
N SER A 277 -11.50 -11.00 0.93
CA SER A 277 -10.29 -10.63 0.17
C SER A 277 -9.00 -11.06 0.88
N SER A 278 -7.98 -11.53 0.17
CA SER A 278 -6.68 -11.87 0.78
C SER A 278 -5.53 -11.02 0.20
N ILE A 279 -4.47 -10.85 1.00
CA ILE A 279 -3.21 -10.25 0.55
C ILE A 279 -2.11 -11.31 0.66
N ILE A 280 -1.44 -11.58 -0.45
CA ILE A 280 -0.38 -12.58 -0.55
C ILE A 280 0.88 -11.89 -1.04
N VAL A 281 1.96 -11.97 -0.27
CA VAL A 281 3.24 -11.36 -0.61
C VAL A 281 4.31 -12.43 -0.77
N ASN A 282 4.72 -12.68 -2.02
CA ASN A 282 5.77 -13.64 -2.39
C ASN A 282 7.06 -12.95 -2.86
N GLY A 283 7.22 -11.64 -2.58
CA GLY A 283 8.22 -10.80 -3.22
C GLY A 283 9.67 -11.24 -2.98
N THR A 284 10.49 -11.15 -4.04
CA THR A 284 11.92 -11.48 -3.96
C THR A 284 12.84 -10.32 -3.61
N ASN A 285 12.31 -9.10 -3.67
CA ASN A 285 13.03 -7.90 -3.30
C ASN A 285 13.27 -7.82 -1.78
N SER A 286 14.41 -7.27 -1.39
CA SER A 286 14.78 -7.13 0.02
C SER A 286 13.84 -6.22 0.80
N SER A 287 13.22 -5.22 0.19
CA SER A 287 12.20 -4.42 0.86
C SER A 287 11.18 -3.96 -0.15
N LEU A 288 9.91 -4.24 0.15
CA LEU A 288 8.79 -3.70 -0.60
C LEU A 288 8.36 -2.37 0.01
N ASN A 289 7.89 -1.47 -0.85
CA ASN A 289 7.30 -0.21 -0.42
C ASN A 289 5.93 -0.44 0.23
N THR A 290 5.42 0.61 0.86
CA THR A 290 4.20 0.57 1.67
C THR A 290 2.94 0.44 0.82
N ILE A 291 2.04 -0.44 1.26
CA ILE A 291 0.63 -0.45 0.85
C ILE A 291 -0.21 0.24 1.92
N ASN A 292 -1.14 1.09 1.49
CA ASN A 292 -2.09 1.76 2.36
C ASN A 292 -3.49 1.19 2.16
N PHE A 293 -4.30 1.19 3.21
CA PHE A 293 -5.70 0.78 3.16
C PHE A 293 -6.63 1.97 3.41
N THR A 294 -7.83 1.93 2.85
CA THR A 294 -8.90 2.86 3.23
C THR A 294 -9.36 2.55 4.66
N ALA A 295 -9.85 3.55 5.39
CA ALA A 295 -10.29 3.35 6.78
C ALA A 295 -11.45 2.35 6.92
N ALA A 296 -12.31 2.23 5.90
CA ALA A 296 -13.45 1.30 5.89
C ALA A 296 -13.13 -0.05 5.24
N GLY A 297 -12.03 -0.15 4.49
CA GLY A 297 -11.64 -1.32 3.71
C GLY A 297 -10.30 -1.86 4.14
N ASN A 298 -10.10 -2.05 5.45
CA ASN A 298 -8.85 -2.52 6.04
C ASN A 298 -9.00 -3.90 6.71
N THR A 299 -9.90 -4.74 6.22
CA THR A 299 -10.06 -6.12 6.67
C THR A 299 -9.74 -7.07 5.54
N VAL A 300 -8.90 -8.07 5.80
CA VAL A 300 -8.54 -9.15 4.87
C VAL A 300 -8.86 -10.49 5.51
N LYS A 301 -9.23 -11.48 4.70
CA LYS A 301 -9.34 -12.88 5.12
C LYS A 301 -8.00 -13.37 5.62
N ASN A 302 -7.04 -13.42 4.71
CA ASN A 302 -5.71 -13.94 4.93
C ASN A 302 -4.66 -12.90 4.60
N LEU A 303 -3.62 -12.86 5.42
CA LEU A 303 -2.39 -12.13 5.13
C LEU A 303 -1.23 -13.12 5.10
N VAL A 304 -0.57 -13.25 3.95
CA VAL A 304 0.56 -14.16 3.75
C VAL A 304 1.84 -13.37 3.50
N ILE A 305 2.86 -13.62 4.32
CA ILE A 305 4.20 -13.03 4.21
C ILE A 305 5.22 -14.12 3.93
N ASN A 306 5.67 -14.18 2.68
CA ASN A 306 6.62 -15.15 2.17
C ASN A 306 7.65 -14.45 1.26
N MET A 307 8.50 -13.65 1.87
CA MET A 307 9.56 -12.89 1.19
C MET A 307 10.79 -13.78 0.92
N THR A 308 11.83 -13.26 0.26
CA THR A 308 13.05 -14.03 -0.06
C THR A 308 13.98 -14.36 1.10
N ASN A 309 14.04 -13.53 2.16
CA ASN A 309 14.89 -13.80 3.31
C ASN A 309 14.37 -13.14 4.60
N SER A 310 15.01 -13.46 5.73
CA SER A 310 14.64 -13.00 7.08
C SER A 310 14.74 -11.49 7.31
N PHE A 311 15.57 -10.80 6.54
CA PHE A 311 15.72 -9.34 6.61
C PHE A 311 14.75 -8.62 5.68
N SER A 312 14.10 -9.37 4.79
CA SER A 312 13.21 -8.77 3.82
C SER A 312 11.96 -8.23 4.48
N SER A 313 11.41 -7.12 3.99
CA SER A 313 10.29 -6.46 4.66
C SER A 313 9.16 -6.06 3.72
N PHE A 314 7.94 -6.17 4.22
CA PHE A 314 6.73 -5.61 3.60
C PHE A 314 6.06 -4.65 4.59
N SER A 315 5.70 -3.47 4.10
CA SER A 315 5.17 -2.38 4.93
C SER A 315 3.68 -2.14 4.70
N VAL A 316 2.93 -2.01 5.79
CA VAL A 316 1.54 -1.57 5.80
C VAL A 316 1.45 -0.20 6.47
N GLY A 317 0.79 0.75 5.81
CA GLY A 317 0.73 2.15 6.24
C GLY A 317 -0.52 2.53 7.03
N ALA A 318 -1.38 1.55 7.36
CA ALA A 318 -2.62 1.75 8.11
C ALA A 318 -2.85 0.60 9.11
N GLU A 319 -3.83 0.75 9.99
CA GLU A 319 -4.36 -0.38 10.75
C GLU A 319 -4.91 -1.44 9.80
N LEU A 320 -4.69 -2.72 10.12
CA LEU A 320 -5.14 -3.85 9.31
C LEU A 320 -5.76 -4.92 10.19
N ASN A 321 -6.94 -5.42 9.80
CA ASN A 321 -7.63 -6.53 10.43
C ASN A 321 -7.44 -7.80 9.59
N VAL A 322 -7.10 -8.91 10.24
CA VAL A 322 -6.99 -10.24 9.64
C VAL A 322 -8.10 -11.12 10.23
N ASP A 323 -9.03 -11.53 9.39
CA ASP A 323 -10.26 -12.23 9.80
C ASP A 323 -10.04 -13.73 10.03
N ASP A 324 -9.15 -14.35 9.26
CA ASP A 324 -8.91 -15.80 9.27
C ASP A 324 -7.46 -16.13 9.65
N THR A 325 -6.49 -15.97 8.75
CA THR A 325 -5.11 -16.41 9.01
C THR A 325 -4.05 -15.36 8.67
N LEU A 326 -3.16 -15.11 9.63
CA LEU A 326 -1.85 -14.50 9.38
C LEU A 326 -0.81 -15.63 9.22
N PHE A 327 -0.26 -15.76 8.02
CA PHE A 327 0.75 -16.76 7.72
C PHE A 327 2.14 -16.12 7.53
N LEU A 328 3.05 -16.42 8.44
CA LEU A 328 4.41 -15.89 8.48
C LEU A 328 5.41 -16.98 8.13
N GLN A 329 5.92 -16.97 6.89
CA GLN A 329 6.90 -17.96 6.42
C GLN A 329 8.31 -17.38 6.34
N MET A 330 8.46 -16.21 5.74
CA MET A 330 9.76 -15.55 5.55
C MET A 330 9.59 -14.04 5.39
N GLY A 331 10.46 -13.26 6.04
CA GLY A 331 10.45 -11.80 6.03
C GLY A 331 9.58 -11.16 7.12
N ARG A 332 9.65 -9.83 7.21
CA ARG A 332 9.08 -9.01 8.27
C ARG A 332 7.89 -8.23 7.78
N LEU A 333 6.81 -8.22 8.56
CA LEU A 333 5.66 -7.34 8.35
C LEU A 333 5.82 -6.08 9.20
N LEU A 334 6.07 -4.93 8.56
CA LEU A 334 6.22 -3.65 9.24
C LEU A 334 4.87 -2.92 9.28
N MET A 335 4.35 -2.66 10.48
CA MET A 335 3.07 -1.94 10.63
C MET A 335 3.23 -0.43 10.75
N ASN A 336 4.46 0.09 10.77
CA ASN A 336 4.75 1.53 10.78
C ASN A 336 3.99 2.30 11.88
N ASN A 337 3.97 1.75 13.10
CA ASN A 337 3.27 2.29 14.27
C ASN A 337 1.74 2.10 14.27
N ASN A 338 1.18 1.35 13.32
CA ASN A 338 -0.22 0.95 13.29
C ASN A 338 -0.48 -0.39 14.00
N GLU A 339 -1.76 -0.69 14.23
CA GLU A 339 -2.22 -1.95 14.82
C GLU A 339 -2.44 -3.01 13.73
N LEU A 340 -1.92 -4.23 13.97
CA LEU A 340 -2.33 -5.44 13.26
C LEU A 340 -3.29 -6.21 14.16
N ILE A 341 -4.52 -6.37 13.73
CA ILE A 341 -5.61 -6.86 14.57
C ILE A 341 -6.06 -8.22 14.04
N MET A 342 -5.94 -9.23 14.89
CA MET A 342 -6.40 -10.59 14.63
C MET A 342 -7.84 -10.71 15.14
N ALA A 343 -8.79 -11.04 14.25
CA ALA A 343 -10.20 -11.21 14.60
C ALA A 343 -10.40 -12.37 15.59
N PRO A 344 -11.51 -12.41 16.36
CA PRO A 344 -11.80 -13.55 17.23
C PRO A 344 -11.83 -14.87 16.45
N GLY A 345 -11.05 -15.86 16.88
CA GLY A 345 -10.96 -17.17 16.22
C GLY A 345 -9.94 -17.25 15.07
N SER A 346 -9.36 -16.13 14.65
CA SER A 346 -8.27 -16.11 13.68
C SER A 346 -7.00 -16.78 14.22
N VAL A 347 -6.13 -17.22 13.30
CA VAL A 347 -4.92 -17.97 13.60
C VAL A 347 -3.68 -17.21 13.13
N VAL A 348 -2.66 -17.16 13.98
CA VAL A 348 -1.30 -16.82 13.57
C VAL A 348 -0.55 -18.14 13.36
N SER A 349 -0.08 -18.39 12.15
CA SER A 349 0.62 -19.62 11.78
C SER A 349 2.00 -19.29 11.21
N GLY A 350 2.97 -20.16 11.50
CA GLY A 350 4.39 -19.88 11.26
C GLY A 350 4.95 -18.91 12.30
N GLY A 351 5.88 -18.06 11.89
CA GLY A 351 6.57 -17.13 12.78
C GLY A 351 7.86 -17.72 13.38
N SER A 352 8.96 -16.99 13.26
CA SER A 352 10.28 -17.39 13.74
C SER A 352 11.25 -16.20 13.65
N SER A 353 12.54 -16.41 13.92
CA SER A 353 13.58 -15.43 13.61
C SER A 353 13.69 -15.08 12.12
N SER A 354 13.14 -15.91 11.23
CA SER A 354 13.05 -15.63 9.80
C SER A 354 11.79 -14.90 9.38
N SER A 355 10.76 -14.83 10.22
CA SER A 355 9.52 -14.12 9.89
C SER A 355 8.70 -13.70 11.09
N TYR A 356 8.36 -12.42 11.18
CA TYR A 356 7.61 -11.88 12.32
C TYR A 356 7.05 -10.49 12.03
N VAL A 357 6.17 -10.02 12.93
CA VAL A 357 5.56 -8.69 12.87
C VAL A 357 6.43 -7.67 13.61
N VAL A 358 6.61 -6.49 13.03
CA VAL A 358 7.26 -5.32 13.66
C VAL A 358 6.22 -4.21 13.76
N PRO A 359 5.50 -4.09 14.90
CA PRO A 359 4.42 -3.12 15.01
C PRO A 359 4.91 -1.65 15.01
N GLY A 360 6.10 -1.40 15.57
CA GLY A 360 6.62 -0.06 15.81
C GLY A 360 6.28 0.47 17.21
N GLN A 361 6.47 1.78 17.42
CA GLN A 361 6.44 2.39 18.75
C GLN A 361 5.05 2.45 19.38
N SER A 362 4.08 3.00 18.65
CA SER A 362 2.70 3.11 19.14
C SER A 362 1.82 1.93 18.71
N GLY A 363 2.22 1.15 17.71
CA GLY A 363 1.45 0.00 17.21
C GLY A 363 1.52 -1.23 18.12
N SER A 364 0.77 -2.27 17.75
CA SER A 364 0.84 -3.61 18.36
C SER A 364 0.31 -4.70 17.42
N LEU A 365 0.71 -5.95 17.66
CA LEU A 365 -0.06 -7.12 17.21
C LEU A 365 -1.12 -7.39 18.27
N ARG A 366 -2.40 -7.26 17.91
CA ARG A 366 -3.54 -7.38 18.80
C ARG A 366 -4.31 -8.66 18.54
N MET A 367 -4.51 -9.47 19.57
CA MET A 367 -5.26 -10.73 19.49
C MET A 367 -6.37 -10.78 20.55
N THR A 368 -7.48 -11.42 20.21
CA THR A 368 -8.52 -11.76 21.19
C THR A 368 -8.07 -12.97 21.99
N LEU A 369 -8.01 -12.83 23.31
CA LEU A 369 -7.56 -13.91 24.20
C LEU A 369 -8.75 -14.72 24.73
N THR A 370 -8.53 -16.03 24.93
CA THR A 370 -9.49 -16.95 25.56
C THR A 370 -8.89 -17.48 26.86
N ASN A 371 -9.60 -17.36 27.99
CA ASN A 371 -9.11 -17.84 29.31
C ASN A 371 -8.59 -19.28 29.25
N GLY A 372 -7.41 -19.51 29.81
CA GLY A 372 -6.74 -20.81 29.86
C GLY A 372 -6.10 -21.27 28.55
N ILE A 373 -6.23 -20.50 27.46
CA ILE A 373 -5.62 -20.81 26.16
C ILE A 373 -4.44 -19.85 25.92
N PRO A 374 -3.21 -20.37 25.80
CA PRO A 374 -2.05 -19.52 25.54
C PRO A 374 -2.11 -18.92 24.14
N ALA A 375 -1.72 -17.65 24.01
CA ALA A 375 -1.51 -16.99 22.74
C ALA A 375 -0.06 -16.54 22.60
N THR A 376 0.57 -16.85 21.47
CA THR A 376 1.94 -16.43 21.17
C THR A 376 1.92 -15.28 20.16
N TYR A 377 2.50 -14.16 20.54
CA TYR A 377 2.64 -12.97 19.71
C TYR A 377 3.97 -13.06 18.96
N MET A 378 3.90 -13.29 17.65
CA MET A 378 5.07 -13.37 16.76
C MET A 378 5.59 -11.98 16.41
N VAL A 379 6.10 -11.26 17.42
CA VAL A 379 6.57 -9.88 17.32
C VAL A 379 8.09 -9.76 17.47
N GLY A 380 8.63 -8.63 17.04
CA GLY A 380 10.03 -8.29 17.24
C GLY A 380 10.35 -6.84 16.89
N THR A 381 11.65 -6.54 16.87
CA THR A 381 12.22 -5.26 16.44
C THR A 381 12.68 -5.36 14.99
N THR A 382 13.18 -4.27 14.41
CA THR A 382 13.78 -4.32 13.07
C THR A 382 15.01 -5.22 12.98
N ASN A 383 15.59 -5.66 14.09
CA ASN A 383 16.79 -6.50 14.10
C ASN A 383 16.55 -7.88 14.72
N ASP A 384 15.64 -7.97 15.68
CA ASP A 384 15.53 -9.12 16.57
C ASP A 384 14.10 -9.64 16.65
N PHE A 385 13.96 -10.96 16.61
CA PHE A 385 12.71 -11.63 16.92
C PHE A 385 12.59 -11.84 18.42
N ALA A 386 11.51 -11.35 19.02
CA ALA A 386 11.34 -11.27 20.46
C ALA A 386 9.89 -11.58 20.85
N PRO A 387 9.39 -12.80 20.58
CA PRO A 387 7.99 -13.11 20.78
C PRO A 387 7.63 -13.08 22.27
N ALA A 388 6.34 -13.00 22.54
CA ALA A 388 5.81 -13.14 23.89
C ALA A 388 4.64 -14.09 23.89
N MET A 389 4.61 -15.00 24.85
CA MET A 389 3.43 -15.82 25.12
C MET A 389 2.66 -15.24 26.29
N ILE A 390 1.34 -15.15 26.13
CA ILE A 390 0.41 -14.73 27.18
C ILE A 390 -0.52 -15.89 27.47
N MET A 391 -0.55 -16.32 28.73
CA MET A 391 -1.58 -17.21 29.25
C MET A 391 -2.61 -16.37 30.03
N PRO A 392 -3.83 -16.17 29.51
CA PRO A 392 -4.87 -15.45 30.22
C PRO A 392 -5.47 -16.32 31.33
N ASN A 393 -5.24 -15.93 32.59
CA ASN A 393 -5.91 -16.53 33.74
C ASN A 393 -7.30 -15.93 33.96
N ASN A 394 -7.45 -14.66 33.62
CA ASN A 394 -8.71 -13.95 33.58
C ASN A 394 -8.59 -12.76 32.61
N VAL A 395 -9.31 -12.79 31.49
CA VAL A 395 -9.52 -11.65 30.60
C VAL A 395 -11.02 -11.32 30.53
N PRO A 396 -11.39 -10.04 30.40
CA PRO A 396 -12.77 -9.67 30.09
C PRO A 396 -13.22 -10.31 28.77
N SER A 397 -14.52 -10.54 28.60
CA SER A 397 -15.11 -11.15 27.39
C SER A 397 -14.86 -10.38 26.08
N THR A 398 -14.41 -9.12 26.17
CA THR A 398 -14.01 -8.26 25.03
C THR A 398 -12.49 -8.01 24.96
N GLY A 399 -11.70 -8.70 25.79
CA GLY A 399 -10.28 -8.42 26.02
C GLY A 399 -9.38 -8.76 24.84
N SER A 400 -9.30 -7.86 23.87
CA SER A 400 -8.18 -7.83 22.92
C SER A 400 -6.92 -7.31 23.63
N VAL A 401 -5.84 -8.07 23.56
CA VAL A 401 -4.53 -7.70 24.11
C VAL A 401 -3.57 -7.44 22.97
N GLY A 402 -2.85 -6.33 23.05
CA GLY A 402 -1.84 -5.91 22.09
C GLY A 402 -0.43 -6.12 22.63
N VAL A 403 0.49 -6.60 21.82
CA VAL A 403 1.92 -6.71 22.18
C VAL A 403 2.78 -6.00 21.14
N THR A 404 3.76 -5.22 21.61
CA THR A 404 4.86 -4.68 20.81
C THR A 404 6.18 -4.76 21.57
N VAL A 405 7.30 -4.73 20.84
CA VAL A 405 8.65 -4.84 21.40
C VAL A 405 9.54 -3.70 20.90
N HIS A 406 10.36 -3.16 21.81
CA HIS A 406 11.34 -2.11 21.53
C HIS A 406 12.78 -2.57 21.79
N PRO A 407 13.76 -2.11 20.99
CA PRO A 407 15.17 -2.52 21.09
C PRO A 407 15.97 -1.75 22.16
N ALA A 408 15.36 -1.51 23.32
CA ALA A 408 16.03 -0.86 24.45
C ALA A 408 15.23 -1.05 25.74
N VAL A 409 15.90 -0.91 26.89
CA VAL A 409 15.26 -0.79 28.21
C VAL A 409 15.63 0.57 28.80
N TYR A 410 14.61 1.37 29.12
CA TYR A 410 14.77 2.73 29.65
C TYR A 410 14.39 2.81 31.13
N VAL A 411 15.01 3.75 31.86
CA VAL A 411 14.70 3.99 33.29
C VAL A 411 13.24 4.30 33.55
N ASN A 412 12.56 5.01 32.64
CA ASN A 412 11.15 5.39 32.78
C ASN A 412 10.25 4.72 31.73
N SER A 413 10.38 3.40 31.55
CA SER A 413 9.63 2.60 30.55
C SER A 413 9.92 2.95 29.08
N THR A 414 9.60 4.15 28.61
CA THR A 414 9.78 4.60 27.22
C THR A 414 10.80 5.73 27.05
N ASN A 415 11.31 6.31 28.14
CA ASN A 415 12.20 7.47 28.09
C ASN A 415 13.25 7.48 29.22
N GLY A 416 14.19 8.42 29.12
CA GLY A 416 15.30 8.58 30.05
C GLY A 416 16.57 7.87 29.57
N GLU A 417 17.50 7.61 30.50
CA GLU A 417 18.70 6.84 30.18
C GLU A 417 18.37 5.37 29.86
N GLN A 418 19.17 4.79 28.96
CA GLN A 418 19.08 3.38 28.64
C GLN A 418 19.82 2.56 29.68
N ILE A 419 19.08 1.72 30.41
CA ILE A 419 19.61 0.82 31.44
C ILE A 419 20.58 -0.19 30.81
N GLY A 420 20.25 -0.65 29.59
CA GLY A 420 21.03 -1.65 28.84
C GLY A 420 22.44 -1.20 28.44
N VAL A 421 22.79 0.07 28.59
CA VAL A 421 24.16 0.55 28.32
C VAL A 421 25.14 0.04 29.37
N ASN A 422 24.73 -0.05 30.64
CA ASN A 422 25.64 -0.33 31.76
C ASN A 422 25.20 -1.49 32.66
N GLN A 423 23.99 -2.04 32.49
CA GLN A 423 23.47 -3.10 33.35
C GLN A 423 23.33 -4.44 32.60
N PRO A 424 23.55 -5.58 33.27
CA PRO A 424 23.30 -6.91 32.70
C PRO A 424 21.80 -7.16 32.53
N LEU A 425 21.30 -7.18 31.30
CA LEU A 425 19.89 -7.39 30.99
C LEU A 425 19.68 -7.92 29.56
N VAL A 426 18.45 -8.22 29.20
CA VAL A 426 18.04 -8.40 27.79
C VAL A 426 17.58 -7.06 27.25
N ASN A 427 18.25 -6.55 26.21
CA ASN A 427 18.03 -5.22 25.66
C ASN A 427 16.77 -5.13 24.79
N ALA A 428 15.63 -5.51 25.38
CA ALA A 428 14.31 -5.32 24.81
C ALA A 428 13.25 -5.07 25.88
N THR A 429 12.24 -4.33 25.46
CA THR A 429 11.08 -4.00 26.29
C THR A 429 9.79 -4.44 25.60
N TRP A 430 8.99 -5.25 26.29
CA TRP A 430 7.67 -5.68 25.86
C TRP A 430 6.61 -4.76 26.43
N TYR A 431 5.75 -4.23 25.56
CA TYR A 431 4.58 -3.45 25.96
C TYR A 431 3.36 -4.31 25.73
N VAL A 432 2.69 -4.67 26.82
CA VAL A 432 1.41 -5.36 26.78
C VAL A 432 0.33 -4.30 26.99
N LYS A 433 -0.56 -4.14 26.01
CA LYS A 433 -1.61 -3.13 25.95
C LYS A 433 -2.98 -3.80 25.95
N GLY A 434 -4.00 -3.08 26.38
CA GLY A 434 -5.39 -3.50 26.24
C GLY A 434 -6.35 -2.41 26.70
N PRO A 435 -7.66 -2.68 26.72
CA PRO A 435 -8.68 -1.68 27.04
C PRO A 435 -8.51 -1.10 28.45
N ALA A 436 -8.66 0.22 28.59
CA ALA A 436 -8.55 0.90 29.87
C ALA A 436 -9.56 0.34 30.90
N GLY A 437 -9.12 0.20 32.15
CA GLY A 437 -9.98 -0.23 33.27
C GLY A 437 -10.34 -1.72 33.31
N SER A 438 -9.76 -2.57 32.45
CA SER A 438 -10.02 -4.01 32.51
C SER A 438 -9.31 -4.68 33.69
N ASN A 439 -10.04 -5.50 34.45
CA ASN A 439 -9.46 -6.43 35.42
C ASN A 439 -8.90 -7.66 34.68
N ILE A 440 -7.62 -7.62 34.33
CA ILE A 440 -6.93 -8.71 33.65
C ILE A 440 -5.95 -9.40 34.62
N ASN A 441 -5.87 -10.73 34.54
CA ASN A 441 -4.85 -11.55 35.14
C ASN A 441 -4.20 -12.40 34.05
N ILE A 442 -2.90 -12.22 33.81
CA ILE A 442 -2.13 -13.00 32.83
C ILE A 442 -0.86 -13.59 33.44
N ASP A 443 -0.40 -14.69 32.87
CA ASP A 443 1.02 -15.05 32.92
C ASP A 443 1.68 -14.57 31.62
N LEU A 444 2.80 -13.87 31.75
CA LEU A 444 3.59 -13.38 30.62
C LEU A 444 4.89 -14.15 30.55
N GLU A 445 5.23 -14.62 29.35
CA GLU A 445 6.50 -15.28 29.07
C GLU A 445 7.15 -14.62 27.85
N PRO A 446 7.98 -13.58 28.07
CA PRO A 446 8.81 -13.02 27.01
C PRO A 446 9.88 -14.00 26.56
N MET A 447 10.22 -13.97 25.29
CA MET A 447 11.25 -14.82 24.69
C MET A 447 12.22 -13.96 23.88
N TRP A 448 13.50 -14.31 23.91
CA TRP A 448 14.57 -13.54 23.24
C TRP A 448 15.69 -14.44 22.74
N SER A 449 16.50 -13.94 21.82
CA SER A 449 17.74 -14.57 21.37
C SER A 449 18.96 -14.04 22.11
N SER A 450 20.04 -14.83 22.20
CA SER A 450 21.25 -14.46 22.95
C SER A 450 21.92 -13.15 22.50
N ASN A 451 21.73 -12.74 21.24
CA ASN A 451 22.26 -11.46 20.73
C ASN A 451 21.63 -10.23 21.39
N MET A 452 20.48 -10.38 22.06
CA MET A 452 19.82 -9.32 22.80
C MET A 452 20.39 -9.16 24.23
N GLU A 453 21.22 -10.09 24.69
CA GLU A 453 21.79 -10.07 26.03
C GLU A 453 23.01 -9.15 26.07
N VAL A 454 23.03 -8.24 27.04
CA VAL A 454 24.08 -7.23 27.18
C VAL A 454 24.78 -7.31 28.52
N ASN A 455 26.01 -6.77 28.58
CA ASN A 455 26.79 -6.57 29.80
C ASN A 455 27.00 -7.83 30.66
N GLY A 456 27.13 -8.99 30.02
CA GLY A 456 27.42 -10.25 30.70
C GLY A 456 26.24 -10.83 31.50
N PHE A 457 25.01 -10.62 31.01
CA PHE A 457 23.76 -11.19 31.53
C PHE A 457 23.90 -12.66 31.98
N ASP A 458 23.51 -12.95 33.22
CA ASP A 458 23.55 -14.28 33.83
C ASP A 458 22.18 -14.98 33.70
N LYS A 459 22.14 -15.93 32.78
CA LYS A 459 20.99 -16.80 32.53
C LYS A 459 20.53 -17.64 33.72
N GLN A 460 21.37 -17.86 34.73
CA GLN A 460 21.01 -18.65 35.89
C GLN A 460 20.23 -17.84 36.94
N LYS A 461 20.27 -16.50 36.84
CA LYS A 461 19.74 -15.59 37.85
C LYS A 461 19.09 -14.37 37.22
N ALA A 462 18.00 -14.59 36.48
CA ALA A 462 17.24 -13.55 35.80
C ALA A 462 15.80 -13.45 36.34
N TYR A 463 15.16 -12.29 36.13
CA TYR A 463 13.76 -12.06 36.50
C TYR A 463 13.04 -11.19 35.46
N VAL A 464 11.71 -11.29 35.39
CA VAL A 464 10.87 -10.40 34.58
C VAL A 464 10.47 -9.20 35.45
N GLY A 465 11.02 -8.02 35.12
CA GLY A 465 10.64 -6.75 35.75
C GLY A 465 9.42 -6.14 35.06
N MET A 466 8.55 -5.51 35.83
CA MET A 466 7.42 -4.72 35.38
C MET A 466 7.62 -3.28 35.83
N TYR A 467 7.40 -2.32 34.92
CA TYR A 467 7.44 -0.92 35.27
C TYR A 467 6.13 -0.52 35.97
N ILE A 468 6.21 -0.26 37.28
CA ILE A 468 5.07 0.11 38.13
C ILE A 468 5.44 1.31 39.01
N GLN A 469 4.51 2.27 39.11
CA GLN A 469 4.66 3.44 39.99
C GLN A 469 5.97 4.21 39.80
N GLY A 470 6.41 4.39 38.55
CA GLY A 470 7.60 5.18 38.23
C GLY A 470 8.94 4.44 38.36
N ARG A 471 8.93 3.11 38.53
CA ARG A 471 10.16 2.31 38.63
C ARG A 471 9.95 0.89 38.12
N TRP A 472 11.06 0.23 37.78
CA TRP A 472 11.08 -1.21 37.54
C TRP A 472 11.03 -1.97 38.85
N ASP A 473 10.08 -2.90 38.98
CA ASP A 473 10.07 -3.79 40.14
C ASP A 473 11.11 -4.91 40.02
N THR A 474 11.32 -5.61 41.13
CA THR A 474 12.23 -6.76 41.23
C THR A 474 11.44 -7.94 41.75
N THR A 475 11.62 -9.10 41.13
CA THR A 475 11.05 -10.37 41.59
C THR A 475 12.17 -11.38 41.83
N ASN A 476 11.84 -12.56 42.36
CA ASN A 476 12.85 -13.58 42.63
C ASN A 476 13.52 -14.01 41.33
N ALA A 477 14.86 -14.00 41.34
CA ALA A 477 15.65 -14.46 40.20
C ALA A 477 15.58 -15.99 40.07
N THR A 478 15.49 -16.45 38.83
CA THR A 478 15.42 -17.87 38.46
C THR A 478 16.26 -18.13 37.22
N ALA A 479 16.59 -19.41 36.98
CA ALA A 479 17.21 -19.79 35.72
C ALA A 479 16.23 -19.59 34.55
N VAL A 480 16.75 -19.09 33.43
CA VAL A 480 15.99 -18.96 32.18
C VAL A 480 15.81 -20.32 31.51
N THR A 481 14.72 -20.50 30.78
CA THR A 481 14.43 -21.73 30.05
C THR A 481 14.94 -21.61 28.61
N ALA A 482 15.75 -22.56 28.15
CA ALA A 482 16.10 -22.65 26.72
C ALA A 482 14.97 -23.34 25.95
N GLN A 483 14.53 -22.71 24.86
CA GLN A 483 13.48 -23.21 23.98
C GLN A 483 14.08 -23.99 22.81
N SER A 484 13.33 -24.93 22.25
CA SER A 484 13.75 -25.71 21.07
C SER A 484 13.98 -24.86 19.81
N THR A 485 13.43 -23.65 19.79
CA THR A 485 13.58 -22.65 18.73
C THR A 485 14.92 -21.89 18.77
N GLY A 486 15.78 -22.18 19.76
CA GLY A 486 17.02 -21.43 20.00
C GLY A 486 16.82 -20.11 20.76
N LEU A 487 15.59 -19.81 21.18
CA LEU A 487 15.27 -18.70 22.06
C LEU A 487 15.45 -19.08 23.54
N TYR A 488 15.56 -18.08 24.39
CA TYR A 488 15.43 -18.19 25.84
C TYR A 488 14.10 -17.58 26.28
N SER A 489 13.52 -18.09 27.36
CA SER A 489 12.29 -17.54 27.93
C SER A 489 12.34 -17.46 29.45
N LEU A 490 11.49 -16.60 30.00
CA LEU A 490 11.27 -16.50 31.43
C LEU A 490 9.82 -16.11 31.71
N ARG A 491 9.13 -16.85 32.56
CA ARG A 491 7.72 -16.61 32.86
C ARG A 491 7.53 -15.84 34.16
N ARG A 492 6.62 -14.86 34.13
CA ARG A 492 6.08 -14.22 35.32
C ARG A 492 4.57 -14.41 35.38
N ASN A 493 4.11 -14.99 36.50
CA ASN A 493 2.72 -15.36 36.68
C ASN A 493 1.93 -14.28 37.40
N ASN A 494 0.61 -14.35 37.27
CA ASN A 494 -0.36 -13.56 38.04
C ASN A 494 -0.20 -12.03 37.92
N ILE A 495 0.14 -11.55 36.73
CA ILE A 495 0.26 -10.13 36.44
C ILE A 495 -1.14 -9.51 36.34
N LYS A 496 -1.40 -8.54 37.23
CA LYS A 496 -2.65 -7.80 37.29
C LYS A 496 -2.50 -6.48 36.53
N GLY A 497 -3.11 -6.40 35.35
CA GLY A 497 -3.06 -5.21 34.50
C GLY A 497 -2.09 -5.32 33.32
N TYR A 498 -2.20 -4.32 32.44
CA TYR A 498 -1.29 -4.08 31.33
C TYR A 498 -0.05 -3.31 31.78
N GLY A 499 1.01 -3.30 30.97
CA GLY A 499 2.21 -2.58 31.35
C GLY A 499 3.41 -2.82 30.46
N THR A 500 4.55 -2.37 30.98
CA THR A 500 5.85 -2.47 30.33
C THR A 500 6.72 -3.47 31.08
N PHE A 501 7.36 -4.37 30.34
CA PHE A 501 8.12 -5.49 30.87
C PHE A 501 9.51 -5.57 30.26
N ALA A 502 10.50 -5.97 31.05
CA ALA A 502 11.87 -6.22 30.61
C ALA A 502 12.48 -7.37 31.41
N ILE A 503 13.53 -7.99 30.88
CA ILE A 503 14.24 -9.09 31.56
C ILE A 503 15.55 -8.57 32.12
N PHE A 504 15.74 -8.74 33.42
CA PHE A 504 16.91 -8.26 34.15
C PHE A 504 17.67 -9.42 34.77
N ASP A 505 18.99 -9.28 34.83
CA ASP A 505 19.82 -10.07 35.73
C ASP A 505 19.60 -9.59 37.18
N GLN A 506 19.73 -10.48 38.16
CA GLN A 506 19.67 -10.10 39.59
C GLN A 506 20.68 -9.01 40.01
N ARG A 507 21.77 -8.82 39.24
CA ARG A 507 22.82 -7.81 39.45
C ARG A 507 22.44 -6.46 38.83
N ALA A 508 21.42 -6.42 37.97
CA ALA A 508 20.99 -5.20 37.32
C ALA A 508 20.44 -4.23 38.35
N LYS A 509 20.98 -3.01 38.33
CA LYS A 509 20.46 -1.90 39.12
C LYS A 509 19.40 -1.16 38.31
N THR A 510 18.15 -1.55 38.52
CA THR A 510 17.00 -1.03 37.75
C THR A 510 16.39 0.23 38.37
N THR A 511 16.71 0.50 39.63
CA THR A 511 16.22 1.65 40.42
C THR A 511 17.33 2.59 40.89
N ASP A 512 18.62 2.25 40.66
CA ASP A 512 19.77 3.09 41.06
C ASP A 512 20.35 3.90 39.90
N ALA A 513 19.60 4.07 38.80
CA ALA A 513 19.71 5.36 38.12
C ALA A 513 19.10 6.35 39.12
N GLU A 514 19.95 7.02 39.91
CA GLU A 514 19.52 8.03 40.88
C GLU A 514 18.40 8.87 40.24
N VAL A 515 17.19 8.77 40.78
CA VAL A 515 16.11 9.73 40.55
C VAL A 515 16.48 11.03 41.29
N LEU A 516 17.63 11.59 40.91
CA LEU A 516 18.20 12.87 41.34
C LEU A 516 18.91 13.49 40.14
N VAL A 517 18.31 13.38 38.95
CA VAL A 517 18.93 13.69 37.65
C VAL A 517 19.59 15.07 37.62
N TYR A 518 19.15 16.02 38.45
CA TYR A 518 19.70 17.38 38.46
C TYR A 518 20.00 17.97 39.85
N SER A 519 20.04 17.17 40.93
CA SER A 519 20.27 17.75 42.28
C SER A 519 21.63 18.45 42.41
N LYS A 520 22.63 18.03 41.61
CA LYS A 520 23.95 18.70 41.51
C LYS A 520 23.94 19.98 40.68
N GLN A 521 22.89 20.21 39.88
CA GLN A 521 22.70 21.41 39.06
C GLN A 521 21.97 22.52 39.80
N ILE A 522 21.44 22.24 41.00
CA ILE A 522 20.81 23.23 41.87
C ILE A 522 21.81 23.62 42.96
N SER A 523 22.20 24.88 43.00
CA SER A 523 22.97 25.46 44.09
C SER A 523 22.10 26.43 44.89
N VAL A 524 22.21 26.40 46.21
CA VAL A 524 21.50 27.30 47.12
C VAL A 524 22.55 28.05 47.94
N PHE A 525 22.62 29.37 47.77
CA PHE A 525 23.64 30.21 48.39
C PHE A 525 23.07 31.55 48.88
N PRO A 526 23.42 32.03 50.08
CA PRO A 526 24.16 31.31 51.11
C PRO A 526 23.33 30.14 51.68
N ASN A 527 24.01 29.08 52.13
CA ASN A 527 23.38 27.99 52.87
C ASN A 527 24.43 27.38 53.81
N PRO A 528 24.39 27.69 55.12
CA PRO A 528 23.26 28.31 55.84
C PRO A 528 23.05 29.81 55.57
N ALA A 529 21.84 30.31 55.80
CA ALA A 529 21.43 31.69 55.48
C ALA A 529 20.80 32.43 56.66
N THR A 530 21.12 33.71 56.81
CA THR A 530 20.46 34.64 57.76
C THR A 530 19.44 35.56 57.07
N SER A 531 19.43 35.60 55.75
CA SER A 531 18.54 36.40 54.91
C SER A 531 18.06 35.57 53.71
N ASP A 532 17.63 36.24 52.64
CA ASP A 532 17.22 35.60 51.39
C ASP A 532 18.33 34.71 50.81
N VAL A 533 17.91 33.62 50.15
CA VAL A 533 18.84 32.70 49.45
C VAL A 533 18.67 32.78 47.96
N MET A 534 19.77 32.73 47.24
CA MET A 534 19.80 32.58 45.79
C MET A 534 19.81 31.10 45.44
N ILE A 535 18.90 30.71 44.55
CA ILE A 535 18.90 29.41 43.91
C ILE A 535 19.46 29.61 42.51
N SER A 536 20.59 28.98 42.19
CA SER A 536 21.11 28.93 40.82
C SER A 536 20.95 27.54 40.25
N ILE A 537 20.51 27.47 38.99
CA ILE A 537 20.11 26.28 38.28
C ILE A 537 20.97 26.19 37.02
N GLU A 538 21.83 25.18 36.95
CA GLU A 538 22.51 24.82 35.71
C GLU A 538 21.50 24.15 34.76
N ASN A 539 21.52 24.52 33.47
CA ASN A 539 20.59 24.01 32.45
C ASN A 539 19.11 24.28 32.74
N ALA A 540 18.77 25.55 33.00
CA ALA A 540 17.42 26.01 33.39
C ALA A 540 16.27 25.58 32.47
N ASP A 541 16.52 25.27 31.19
CA ASP A 541 15.52 24.78 30.25
C ASP A 541 14.87 23.46 30.71
N LEU A 542 15.61 22.62 31.44
CA LEU A 542 15.12 21.35 32.00
C LEU A 542 14.15 21.55 33.18
N PHE A 543 14.12 22.77 33.73
CA PHE A 543 13.31 23.16 34.88
C PHE A 543 12.21 24.17 34.52
N ARG A 544 11.99 24.44 33.23
CA ARG A 544 11.00 25.41 32.78
C ARG A 544 9.61 24.97 33.29
N GLU A 545 8.94 25.88 34.00
CA GLU A 545 7.61 25.65 34.61
C GLU A 545 7.58 24.64 35.77
N ALA A 546 8.75 24.20 36.28
CA ALA A 546 8.82 23.33 37.45
C ALA A 546 8.41 24.07 38.74
N GLN A 547 7.88 23.32 39.71
CA GLN A 547 7.44 23.80 41.01
C GLN A 547 8.40 23.33 42.11
N MET A 548 9.04 24.27 42.81
CA MET A 548 9.82 23.99 44.02
C MET A 548 8.95 24.10 45.28
N PHE A 549 8.96 23.07 46.11
CA PHE A 549 8.29 23.01 47.41
C PHE A 549 9.34 23.00 48.51
N ILE A 550 9.22 23.90 49.48
CA ILE A 550 10.05 23.93 50.69
C ILE A 550 9.25 23.35 51.84
N THR A 551 9.80 22.35 52.54
CA THR A 551 9.16 21.69 53.68
C THR A 551 10.01 21.78 54.95
N ASN A 552 9.38 21.79 56.11
CA ASN A 552 10.07 21.67 57.40
C ASN A 552 10.43 20.19 57.70
N THR A 553 11.09 19.93 58.83
CA THR A 553 11.46 18.57 59.27
C THR A 553 10.27 17.64 59.54
N ALA A 554 9.07 18.18 59.72
CA ALA A 554 7.82 17.41 59.84
C ALA A 554 7.14 17.13 58.49
N GLY A 555 7.74 17.53 57.36
CA GLY A 555 7.19 17.34 56.01
C GLY A 555 6.11 18.33 55.61
N ILE A 556 5.84 19.36 56.41
CA ILE A 556 4.84 20.39 56.11
C ILE A 556 5.42 21.38 55.11
N VAL A 557 4.72 21.60 54.00
CA VAL A 557 5.08 22.61 52.98
C VAL A 557 4.92 24.01 53.56
N ILE A 558 6.02 24.75 53.64
CA ILE A 558 6.06 26.13 54.12
C ILE A 558 6.14 27.15 52.98
N LYS A 559 6.58 26.73 51.79
CA LYS A 559 6.68 27.61 50.62
C LYS A 559 6.59 26.84 49.32
N ARG A 560 6.01 27.48 48.30
CA ARG A 560 5.96 26.99 46.91
C ARG A 560 6.48 28.08 45.99
N VAL A 561 7.34 27.72 45.04
CA VAL A 561 7.91 28.67 44.09
C VAL A 561 7.99 28.06 42.71
N THR A 562 7.51 28.78 41.70
CA THR A 562 7.69 28.40 40.30
C THR A 562 9.10 28.76 39.84
N ILE A 563 9.79 27.82 39.19
CA ILE A 563 11.09 28.05 38.57
C ILE A 563 10.86 28.63 37.18
N ASN A 564 11.31 29.87 36.99
CA ASN A 564 11.10 30.65 35.77
C ASN A 564 12.39 31.21 35.16
N SER A 565 13.53 31.00 35.80
CA SER A 565 14.82 31.57 35.43
C SER A 565 15.97 30.72 35.99
N ALA A 566 17.15 30.86 35.39
CA ALA A 566 18.37 30.14 35.82
C ALA A 566 18.87 30.60 37.19
N GLN A 567 18.49 31.79 37.64
CA GLN A 567 18.79 32.30 38.97
C GLN A 567 17.55 32.96 39.55
N MET A 568 17.18 32.56 40.75
CA MET A 568 16.01 33.10 41.44
C MET A 568 16.32 33.35 42.91
N VAL A 569 15.69 34.39 43.46
CA VAL A 569 15.79 34.72 44.89
C VAL A 569 14.62 34.07 45.61
N LEU A 570 14.93 33.28 46.63
CA LEU A 570 13.97 32.75 47.58
C LEU A 570 14.00 33.62 48.84
N PRO A 571 13.03 34.54 49.00
CA PRO A 571 13.06 35.46 50.13
C PRO A 571 12.74 34.76 51.45
N ARG A 572 13.41 35.14 52.54
CA ARG A 572 13.21 34.52 53.87
C ARG A 572 11.80 34.74 54.39
N ASN A 573 11.22 35.94 54.22
CA ASN A 573 9.84 36.29 54.56
C ASN A 573 9.34 35.71 55.91
N ASN A 574 10.06 35.98 57.01
CA ASN A 574 9.75 35.48 58.35
C ASN A 574 9.74 33.95 58.51
N THR A 575 10.35 33.20 57.59
CA THR A 575 10.62 31.76 57.80
C THR A 575 11.50 31.62 59.05
N PRO A 576 11.05 30.87 60.08
CA PRO A 576 11.81 30.65 61.30
C PRO A 576 13.20 30.07 61.05
N ALA A 577 14.10 30.22 62.02
CA ALA A 577 15.36 29.51 62.00
C ALA A 577 15.10 28.00 62.07
N GLY A 578 15.82 27.21 61.27
CA GLY A 578 15.64 25.77 61.21
C GLY A 578 16.15 25.11 59.92
N LEU A 579 16.11 23.78 59.92
CA LEU A 579 16.42 22.94 58.77
C LEU A 579 15.15 22.71 57.93
N TYR A 580 15.30 22.91 56.63
CA TYR A 580 14.27 22.74 55.62
C TYR A 580 14.77 21.86 54.48
N PHE A 581 13.84 21.28 53.74
CA PHE A 581 14.09 20.49 52.54
C PHE A 581 13.41 21.16 51.36
N TYR A 582 14.04 21.12 50.18
CA TYR A 582 13.38 21.52 48.94
C TYR A 582 13.22 20.32 48.02
N ASN A 583 12.07 20.23 47.35
CA ASN A 583 11.75 19.26 46.31
C ASN A 583 11.24 20.00 45.08
N ILE A 584 11.80 19.71 43.90
CA ILE A 584 11.41 20.34 42.63
C ILE A 584 10.66 19.32 41.79
N TYR A 585 9.48 19.71 41.29
CA TYR A 585 8.59 18.86 40.50
C TYR A 585 8.36 19.43 39.11
N ASN A 586 8.27 18.59 38.10
CA ASN A 586 7.65 18.93 36.81
C ASN A 586 6.44 18.01 36.56
N SER A 587 5.86 18.06 35.36
CA SER A 587 4.75 17.19 34.95
C SER A 587 5.04 15.69 35.04
N ASN A 588 6.32 15.30 35.16
CA ASN A 588 6.80 13.93 35.19
C ASN A 588 7.22 13.46 36.60
N GLY A 589 7.11 14.30 37.63
CA GLY A 589 7.45 13.94 39.03
C GLY A 589 8.58 14.78 39.63
N ILE A 590 9.25 14.24 40.67
CA ILE A 590 10.38 14.91 41.34
C ILE A 590 11.62 14.85 40.44
N ILE A 591 12.25 16.01 40.21
CA ILE A 591 13.44 16.13 39.34
C ILE A 591 14.71 16.62 40.08
N ALA A 592 14.57 17.21 41.27
CA ALA A 592 15.68 17.56 42.15
C ALA A 592 15.23 17.72 43.61
N GLN A 593 16.14 17.50 44.56
CA GLN A 593 15.90 17.77 45.98
C GLN A 593 17.17 18.21 46.71
N GLY A 594 17.02 18.87 47.86
CA GLY A 594 18.15 19.23 48.71
C GLY A 594 17.75 19.87 50.04
N LYS A 595 18.72 20.49 50.72
CA LYS A 595 18.55 21.04 52.07
C LYS A 595 18.77 22.54 52.08
N LEU A 596 18.04 23.25 52.93
CA LEU A 596 18.15 24.68 53.18
C LEU A 596 18.15 24.91 54.69
N HIS A 597 19.13 25.66 55.20
CA HIS A 597 19.25 25.96 56.61
C HIS A 597 19.15 27.48 56.83
N TYR A 598 18.13 27.91 57.56
CA TYR A 598 18.01 29.30 58.04
C TYR A 598 18.49 29.43 59.48
N TYR A 599 19.29 30.45 59.77
CA TYR A 599 19.73 30.85 61.11
C TYR A 599 18.92 32.01 61.68
#